data_AF-A0A940AX71-F1
#
_entry.id   AF-A0A940AX71-F1
#
_cell.length_a   1.000
_cell.length_b   1.000
_cell.length_c   1.000
_cell.angle_alpha   90.00
_cell.angle_beta   90.00
_cell.angle_gamma   90.00
#
_symmetry.space_group_name_H-M   'P 1'
#
loop_
_entity.id
_entity.type
_entity.pdbx_description
1 polymer ?
#
loop_
_entity_poly.entity_id
_entity_poly.type
_entity_poly.pdbx_seq_one_letter_code
_entity_poly.pdbx_strand_id
1 'polypeptide(L)'
;MNRTRYKSLALILLCFFMTGILQAQEQHWQYNPYAFEYDMTAYVTLKVNNAIVSNPENYEIAAFCGTTCRGVAKLMTADDGAKYYYLRIRSKKASGEKIKFCVYNCANDAEIWAEKTVKFVSQSAVGYPSNPFVLQIVEYKNGDANGDGEVNISDVVEIVNYILGNPSENLNEMAADVNGDGNITTADAVGVVNIIMNE
;
A
#
# COMPACT_ATOMS: atom_id res chain seq x y z
N MET A 1 -18.06 -59.24 -47.85
CA MET A 1 -18.01 -57.83 -47.41
C MET A 1 -17.24 -57.76 -46.09
N ASN A 2 -15.95 -57.44 -46.25
CA ASN A 2 -14.93 -56.84 -45.36
C ASN A 2 -15.08 -57.05 -43.83
N ARG A 3 -14.24 -57.83 -43.11
CA ARG A 3 -12.76 -57.70 -42.86
C ARG A 3 -12.39 -56.24 -42.48
N THR A 4 -11.75 -55.91 -41.36
CA THR A 4 -10.43 -56.39 -40.88
C THR A 4 -10.17 -55.87 -39.46
N ARG A 5 -9.42 -56.64 -38.66
CA ARG A 5 -8.87 -56.31 -37.33
C ARG A 5 -7.73 -55.28 -37.42
N TYR A 6 -7.60 -54.40 -36.42
CA TYR A 6 -6.33 -53.76 -36.06
C TYR A 6 -6.00 -54.03 -34.58
N LYS A 7 -4.81 -54.61 -34.36
CA LYS A 7 -4.06 -54.68 -33.10
C LYS A 7 -3.05 -53.51 -33.10
N SER A 8 -2.71 -52.96 -31.92
CA SER A 8 -1.48 -52.21 -31.51
C SER A 8 -1.86 -51.30 -30.33
N LEU A 9 -1.47 -51.50 -29.06
CA LEU A 9 -0.17 -51.40 -28.38
C LEU A 9 0.50 -49.99 -28.45
N ALA A 10 0.87 -49.48 -27.26
CA ALA A 10 1.52 -48.19 -26.91
C ALA A 10 0.55 -46.98 -26.88
N LEU A 11 0.58 -46.05 -25.92
CA LEU A 11 1.70 -45.45 -25.20
C LEU A 11 1.21 -44.70 -23.93
N ILE A 12 1.98 -44.75 -22.84
CA ILE A 12 1.81 -43.92 -21.64
C ILE A 12 2.05 -42.44 -22.01
N LEU A 13 1.13 -41.55 -21.67
CA LEU A 13 1.49 -40.17 -21.33
C LEU A 13 0.45 -39.60 -20.35
N LEU A 14 0.58 -39.98 -19.08
CA LEU A 14 0.00 -39.23 -17.97
C LEU A 14 0.82 -37.93 -17.85
N CYS A 15 0.54 -36.94 -18.68
CA CYS A 15 0.98 -35.58 -18.42
C CYS A 15 0.17 -35.06 -17.23
N PHE A 16 0.69 -35.29 -16.02
CA PHE A 16 0.49 -34.36 -14.91
C PHE A 16 1.08 -33.03 -15.39
N PHE A 17 0.28 -32.21 -16.06
CA PHE A 17 0.55 -30.78 -16.12
C PHE A 17 0.31 -30.28 -14.69
N MET A 18 1.33 -30.39 -13.83
CA MET A 18 1.57 -29.33 -12.86
C MET A 18 1.88 -28.09 -13.69
N THR A 19 0.83 -27.39 -14.15
CA THR A 19 0.98 -25.98 -14.38
C THR A 19 1.27 -25.40 -13.01
N GLY A 20 2.55 -25.12 -12.75
CA GLY A 20 2.90 -24.13 -11.75
C GLY A 20 2.06 -22.92 -12.08
N ILE A 21 1.09 -22.62 -11.22
CA ILE A 21 0.38 -21.36 -11.30
C ILE A 21 1.48 -20.34 -11.00
N LEU A 22 1.93 -19.62 -12.03
CA LEU A 22 2.53 -18.31 -11.80
C LEU A 22 1.46 -17.55 -11.03
N GLN A 23 1.60 -17.48 -9.71
CA GLN A 23 0.78 -16.58 -8.93
C GLN A 23 1.23 -15.18 -9.36
N ALA A 24 0.43 -14.55 -10.23
CA ALA A 24 0.44 -13.11 -10.27
C ALA A 24 0.14 -12.69 -8.83
N GLN A 25 1.07 -11.96 -8.20
CA GLN A 25 0.85 -11.41 -6.88
C GLN A 25 -0.47 -10.64 -6.94
N GLU A 26 -1.46 -11.11 -6.18
CA GLU A 26 -2.77 -10.48 -6.13
C GLU A 26 -2.55 -9.08 -5.54
N GLN A 27 -2.87 -8.05 -6.34
CA GLN A 27 -2.77 -6.68 -5.85
C GLN A 27 -3.74 -6.51 -4.68
N HIS A 28 -3.31 -5.78 -3.65
CA HIS A 28 -4.08 -5.55 -2.43
C HIS A 28 -5.44 -4.93 -2.72
N TRP A 29 -5.50 -4.02 -3.69
CA TRP A 29 -6.75 -3.42 -4.17
C TRP A 29 -7.11 -3.86 -5.58
N GLN A 30 -8.41 -3.95 -5.82
CA GLN A 30 -9.00 -4.18 -7.14
C GLN A 30 -9.99 -3.07 -7.49
N TYR A 31 -10.10 -2.73 -8.77
CA TYR A 31 -11.10 -1.79 -9.26
C TYR A 31 -11.55 -2.15 -10.68
N ASN A 32 -12.79 -1.80 -11.03
CA ASN A 32 -13.31 -1.96 -12.38
C ASN A 32 -13.02 -0.68 -13.22
N PRO A 33 -12.07 -0.71 -14.18
CA PRO A 33 -11.75 0.46 -14.98
C PRO A 33 -12.88 0.88 -15.94
N TYR A 34 -13.78 -0.04 -16.30
CA TYR A 34 -14.90 0.23 -17.23
C TYR A 34 -16.07 0.98 -16.58
N ALA A 35 -16.03 1.19 -15.26
CA ALA A 35 -17.04 1.96 -14.53
C ALA A 35 -16.88 3.49 -14.66
N PHE A 36 -15.93 3.94 -15.48
CA PHE A 36 -15.47 5.33 -15.55
C PHE A 36 -15.21 5.77 -17.00
N GLU A 37 -15.42 7.04 -17.27
CA GLU A 37 -15.34 7.61 -18.62
C GLU A 37 -14.11 8.50 -18.82
N TYR A 38 -13.58 9.07 -17.73
CA TYR A 38 -12.43 9.95 -17.76
C TYR A 38 -11.23 9.30 -17.08
N ASP A 39 -10.05 9.66 -17.54
CA ASP A 39 -8.81 9.28 -16.88
C ASP A 39 -7.78 10.38 -16.85
N MET A 40 -6.84 10.27 -15.91
CA MET A 40 -5.61 11.02 -15.81
C MET A 40 -4.46 10.06 -15.52
N THR A 41 -3.24 10.52 -15.77
CA THR A 41 -2.03 9.74 -15.47
C THR A 41 -1.32 10.29 -14.25
N ALA A 42 -0.74 9.43 -13.42
CA ALA A 42 0.20 9.84 -12.40
C ALA A 42 1.47 8.98 -12.46
N TYR A 43 2.61 9.65 -12.35
CA TYR A 43 3.93 9.07 -12.20
C TYR A 43 4.40 9.45 -10.80
N VAL A 44 4.60 8.46 -9.94
CA VAL A 44 4.79 8.68 -8.51
C VAL A 44 6.10 8.04 -8.05
N THR A 45 6.81 8.71 -7.16
CA THR A 45 7.86 8.10 -6.34
C THR A 45 7.44 8.16 -4.89
N LEU A 46 7.82 7.14 -4.11
CA LEU A 46 7.40 6.99 -2.71
C LEU A 46 8.54 7.40 -1.78
N LYS A 47 8.19 8.24 -0.82
CA LYS A 47 9.05 8.66 0.28
C LYS A 47 8.42 8.21 1.60
N VAL A 48 9.13 7.39 2.36
CA VAL A 48 8.72 6.90 3.69
C VAL A 48 9.66 7.53 4.71
N ASN A 49 9.13 8.11 5.78
CA ASN A 49 9.93 8.71 6.88
C ASN A 49 11.03 9.66 6.37
N ASN A 50 10.65 10.51 5.40
CA ASN A 50 11.51 11.49 4.75
C ASN A 50 12.68 10.91 3.92
N ALA A 51 12.68 9.62 3.55
CA ALA A 51 13.64 8.98 2.66
C ALA A 51 12.94 8.32 1.45
N ILE A 52 13.56 8.37 0.26
CA ILE A 52 13.06 7.64 -0.91
C ILE A 52 13.22 6.15 -0.64
N VAL A 53 12.17 5.36 -0.87
CA VAL A 53 12.21 3.91 -0.62
C VAL A 53 13.21 3.22 -1.55
N SER A 54 14.06 2.37 -1.00
CA SER A 54 15.04 1.59 -1.80
C SER A 54 14.42 0.34 -2.43
N ASN A 55 13.41 -0.24 -1.78
CA ASN A 55 12.70 -1.45 -2.22
C ASN A 55 11.21 -1.13 -2.49
N PRO A 56 10.89 -0.39 -3.56
CA PRO A 56 9.50 -0.02 -3.88
C PRO A 56 8.61 -1.25 -4.14
N GLU A 57 9.15 -2.40 -4.51
CA GLU A 57 8.39 -3.66 -4.62
C GLU A 57 7.68 -4.11 -3.33
N ASN A 58 8.11 -3.61 -2.15
CA ASN A 58 7.43 -3.91 -0.88
C ASN A 58 6.18 -3.05 -0.65
N TYR A 59 5.85 -2.17 -1.60
CA TYR A 59 4.74 -1.24 -1.47
C TYR A 59 3.82 -1.28 -2.68
N GLU A 60 2.53 -1.20 -2.43
CA GLU A 60 1.52 -0.93 -3.44
C GLU A 60 0.90 0.45 -3.21
N ILE A 61 0.49 1.12 -4.29
CA ILE A 61 -0.14 2.44 -4.21
C ILE A 61 -1.47 2.40 -4.95
N ALA A 62 -2.53 2.87 -4.32
CA ALA A 62 -3.82 3.08 -4.96
C ALA A 62 -4.32 4.51 -4.80
N ALA A 63 -5.06 4.97 -5.80
CA ALA A 63 -5.70 6.27 -5.83
C ALA A 63 -7.20 6.12 -5.52
N PHE A 64 -7.72 6.99 -4.66
CA PHE A 64 -9.10 6.95 -4.19
C PHE A 64 -9.80 8.30 -4.37
N CYS A 65 -11.09 8.26 -4.68
CA CYS A 65 -11.99 9.39 -4.57
C CYS A 65 -13.06 9.04 -3.53
N GLY A 66 -12.97 9.65 -2.34
CA GLY A 66 -13.72 9.16 -1.18
C GLY A 66 -13.26 7.75 -0.81
N THR A 67 -14.19 6.81 -0.70
CA THR A 67 -13.91 5.40 -0.38
C THR A 67 -13.73 4.52 -1.62
N THR A 68 -13.88 5.06 -2.84
CA THR A 68 -13.81 4.23 -4.04
C THR A 68 -12.41 4.25 -4.66
N CYS A 69 -11.82 3.08 -4.85
CA CYS A 69 -10.59 2.92 -5.62
C CYS A 69 -10.81 3.34 -7.08
N ARG A 70 -9.88 4.13 -7.62
CA ARG A 70 -9.92 4.75 -8.95
C ARG A 70 -8.73 4.35 -9.82
N GLY A 71 -7.77 3.63 -9.26
CA GLY A 71 -6.57 3.22 -9.96
C GLY A 71 -5.60 2.59 -8.99
N VAL A 72 -4.97 1.50 -9.41
CA VAL A 72 -3.91 0.83 -8.66
C VAL A 72 -2.63 0.98 -9.48
N ALA A 73 -1.54 1.27 -8.77
CA ALA A 73 -0.24 1.48 -9.37
C ALA A 73 0.35 0.22 -9.96
N LYS A 74 1.19 0.43 -10.96
CA LYS A 74 2.12 -0.56 -11.47
C LYS A 74 3.52 -0.01 -11.28
N LEU A 75 4.41 -0.81 -10.71
CA LEU A 75 5.82 -0.46 -10.61
C LEU A 75 6.45 -0.56 -12.00
N MET A 76 7.15 0.49 -12.41
CA MET A 76 7.83 0.62 -13.69
C MET A 76 9.30 0.97 -13.46
N THR A 77 10.14 0.63 -14.42
CA THR A 77 11.57 0.99 -14.44
C THR A 77 11.82 1.84 -15.69
N ALA A 78 12.42 3.01 -15.53
CA ALA A 78 12.86 3.88 -16.61
C ALA A 78 14.15 3.35 -17.25
N ASP A 79 14.53 3.91 -18.39
CA ASP A 79 15.71 3.50 -19.16
C ASP A 79 17.04 3.71 -18.41
N ASP A 80 17.06 4.67 -17.48
CA ASP A 80 18.21 4.96 -16.59
C ASP A 80 18.24 4.07 -15.33
N GLY A 81 17.30 3.13 -15.20
CA GLY A 81 17.14 2.24 -14.05
C GLY A 81 16.32 2.83 -12.90
N ALA A 82 15.88 4.08 -12.98
CA ALA A 82 15.03 4.68 -11.95
C ALA A 82 13.66 3.99 -11.90
N LYS A 83 13.23 3.56 -10.71
CA LYS A 83 11.91 2.97 -10.49
C LYS A 83 10.88 4.05 -10.13
N TYR A 84 9.66 3.91 -10.65
CA TYR A 84 8.53 4.76 -10.33
C TYR A 84 7.21 3.99 -10.42
N TYR A 85 6.18 4.49 -9.76
CA TYR A 85 4.82 3.97 -9.84
C TYR A 85 4.05 4.69 -10.94
N TYR A 86 3.49 3.92 -11.86
CA TYR A 86 2.56 4.41 -12.87
C TYR A 86 1.12 4.12 -12.45
N LEU A 87 0.29 5.15 -12.38
CA LEU A 87 -1.14 5.03 -12.12
C LEU A 87 -1.94 5.60 -13.29
N ARG A 88 -2.96 4.87 -13.71
CA ARG A 88 -4.05 5.43 -14.52
C ARG A 88 -5.27 5.59 -13.62
N ILE A 89 -5.54 6.83 -13.24
CA ILE A 89 -6.58 7.19 -12.28
C ILE A 89 -7.84 7.53 -13.07
N ARG A 90 -8.97 6.95 -12.67
CA ARG A 90 -10.25 7.06 -13.37
C ARG A 90 -11.24 7.97 -12.64
N SER A 91 -12.19 8.53 -13.36
CA SER A 91 -13.25 9.38 -12.79
C SER A 91 -14.54 9.33 -13.62
N LYS A 92 -15.66 9.69 -12.96
CA LYS A 92 -16.96 9.95 -13.59
C LYS A 92 -17.14 11.42 -13.99
N LYS A 93 -16.19 12.30 -13.65
CA LYS A 93 -16.23 13.73 -13.96
C LYS A 93 -14.97 14.13 -14.70
N ALA A 94 -15.10 15.05 -15.66
CA ALA A 94 -13.95 15.56 -16.39
C ALA A 94 -12.96 16.33 -15.51
N SER A 95 -13.39 16.89 -14.37
CA SER A 95 -12.49 17.51 -13.39
C SER A 95 -13.16 17.73 -12.03
N GLY A 96 -12.36 18.09 -11.02
CA GLY A 96 -12.84 18.67 -9.76
C GLY A 96 -12.88 17.69 -8.58
N GLU A 97 -12.78 16.40 -8.82
CA GLU A 97 -12.69 15.40 -7.76
C GLU A 97 -11.34 15.48 -7.04
N LYS A 98 -11.33 15.28 -5.73
CA LYS A 98 -10.11 15.17 -4.94
C LYS A 98 -9.68 13.72 -4.89
N ILE A 99 -8.45 13.46 -5.32
CA ILE A 99 -7.81 12.16 -5.28
C ILE A 99 -6.90 12.11 -4.06
N LYS A 100 -7.12 11.12 -3.20
CA LYS A 100 -6.22 10.71 -2.12
C LYS A 100 -5.45 9.48 -2.56
N PHE A 101 -4.28 9.25 -1.98
CA PHE A 101 -3.51 8.04 -2.21
C PHE A 101 -3.41 7.25 -0.91
N CYS A 102 -3.53 5.93 -1.03
CA CYS A 102 -3.21 5.00 0.04
C CYS A 102 -2.05 4.13 -0.43
N VAL A 103 -1.12 3.87 0.48
CA VAL A 103 0.05 3.03 0.28
C VAL A 103 -0.12 1.81 1.16
N TYR A 104 -0.01 0.62 0.58
CA TYR A 104 -0.04 -0.63 1.31
C TYR A 104 1.40 -1.13 1.45
N ASN A 105 1.85 -1.36 2.69
CA ASN A 105 3.13 -1.97 2.99
C ASN A 105 2.93 -3.50 3.12
N CYS A 106 3.44 -4.24 2.13
CA CYS A 106 3.26 -5.69 2.03
C CYS A 106 3.97 -6.47 3.14
N ALA A 107 4.99 -5.89 3.79
CA ALA A 107 5.74 -6.55 4.86
C ALA A 107 5.01 -6.51 6.19
N ASN A 108 4.24 -5.44 6.43
CA ASN A 108 3.58 -5.18 7.71
C ASN A 108 2.05 -5.30 7.64
N ASP A 109 1.50 -5.65 6.47
CA ASP A 109 0.05 -5.72 6.21
C ASP A 109 -0.68 -4.43 6.64
N ALA A 110 -0.11 -3.28 6.25
CA ALA A 110 -0.54 -1.98 6.73
C ALA A 110 -0.93 -1.03 5.59
N GLU A 111 -2.10 -0.41 5.69
CA GLU A 111 -2.56 0.67 4.80
C GLU A 111 -2.25 2.04 5.42
N ILE A 112 -1.42 2.84 4.75
CA ILE A 112 -1.05 4.20 5.17
C ILE A 112 -1.58 5.22 4.16
N TRP A 113 -2.38 6.17 4.65
CA TRP A 113 -2.90 7.27 3.82
C TRP A 113 -1.86 8.37 3.67
N ALA A 114 -1.66 8.83 2.43
CA ALA A 114 -0.84 10.00 2.18
C ALA A 114 -1.63 11.29 2.42
N GLU A 115 -0.97 12.28 3.03
CA GLU A 115 -1.53 13.61 3.29
C GLU A 115 -1.79 14.39 1.99
N LYS A 116 -0.89 14.25 1.01
CA LYS A 116 -1.01 14.98 -0.25
C LYS A 116 -2.22 14.50 -1.04
N THR A 117 -2.97 15.48 -1.55
CA THR A 117 -4.09 15.23 -2.46
C THR A 117 -3.85 15.88 -3.80
N VAL A 118 -4.49 15.31 -4.83
CA VAL A 118 -4.42 15.79 -6.21
C VAL A 118 -5.83 16.09 -6.70
N LYS A 119 -6.01 17.21 -7.40
CA LYS A 119 -7.28 17.48 -8.09
C LYS A 119 -7.31 16.73 -9.41
N PHE A 120 -8.34 15.93 -9.62
CA PHE A 120 -8.56 15.22 -10.88
C PHE A 120 -8.87 16.22 -12.01
N VAL A 121 -8.19 16.03 -13.15
CA VAL A 121 -8.46 16.70 -14.42
C VAL A 121 -8.24 15.68 -15.54
N SER A 122 -9.24 15.49 -16.39
CA SER A 122 -9.20 14.51 -17.47
C SER A 122 -8.07 14.81 -18.46
N GLN A 123 -7.41 13.75 -18.92
CA GLN A 123 -6.26 13.76 -19.84
C GLN A 123 -5.02 14.48 -19.30
N SER A 124 -5.04 14.89 -18.04
CA SER A 124 -3.89 15.50 -17.38
C SER A 124 -2.90 14.44 -16.87
N ALA A 125 -1.70 14.90 -16.52
CA ALA A 125 -0.66 14.11 -15.90
C ALA A 125 -0.18 14.78 -14.61
N VAL A 126 0.13 13.97 -13.60
CA VAL A 126 0.79 14.39 -12.37
C VAL A 126 2.14 13.70 -12.26
N GLY A 127 3.20 14.51 -12.21
CA GLY A 127 4.56 14.01 -12.36
C GLY A 127 4.87 13.52 -13.78
N TYR A 128 6.12 13.13 -13.99
CA TYR A 128 6.63 12.53 -15.22
C TYR A 128 7.67 11.46 -14.85
N PRO A 129 8.00 10.50 -15.73
CA PRO A 129 9.07 9.54 -15.47
C PRO A 129 10.40 10.20 -15.05
N SER A 130 10.77 11.31 -15.70
CA SER A 130 12.00 12.06 -15.39
C SER A 130 11.90 12.97 -14.16
N ASN A 131 10.68 13.24 -13.68
CA ASN A 131 10.43 14.02 -12.46
C ASN A 131 9.11 13.57 -11.81
N PRO A 132 9.11 12.42 -11.12
CA PRO A 132 7.89 11.86 -10.55
C PRO A 132 7.30 12.75 -9.45
N PHE A 133 5.99 12.67 -9.28
CA PHE A 133 5.32 13.27 -8.13
C PHE A 133 5.74 12.54 -6.85
N VAL A 134 6.31 13.28 -5.89
CA VAL A 134 6.75 12.71 -4.62
C VAL A 134 5.55 12.55 -3.68
N LEU A 135 5.11 11.30 -3.52
CA LEU A 135 4.16 10.89 -2.50
C LEU A 135 4.92 10.57 -1.22
N GLN A 136 4.55 11.22 -0.13
CA GLN A 136 5.20 11.03 1.17
C GLN A 136 4.20 10.45 2.16
N ILE A 137 4.64 9.42 2.89
CA ILE A 137 3.95 8.82 4.03
C ILE A 137 4.90 8.76 5.23
N VAL A 138 4.31 8.61 6.41
CA VAL A 138 5.02 8.30 7.64
C VAL A 138 4.62 6.89 8.05
N GLU A 139 5.61 6.03 8.24
CA GLU A 139 5.41 4.69 8.79
C GLU A 139 5.91 4.67 10.23
N TYR A 140 5.20 3.91 11.04
CA TYR A 140 5.49 3.74 12.45
C TYR A 140 5.09 2.32 12.86
N LYS A 141 5.73 1.80 13.90
CA LYS A 141 5.35 0.53 14.51
C LYS A 141 4.22 0.83 15.49
N ASN A 142 3.08 0.17 15.35
CA ASN A 142 1.95 0.42 16.23
C ASN A 142 2.35 0.14 17.69
N GLY A 143 2.14 1.08 18.59
CA GLY A 143 2.55 1.00 20.00
C GLY A 143 3.99 1.42 20.32
N ASP A 144 4.84 1.75 19.34
CA ASP A 144 6.19 2.33 19.54
C ASP A 144 6.07 3.85 19.74
N ALA A 145 5.49 4.24 20.86
CA ALA A 145 5.16 5.61 21.18
C ALA A 145 6.40 6.49 21.38
N ASN A 146 7.53 5.93 21.82
CA ASN A 146 8.76 6.68 22.01
C ASN A 146 9.69 6.70 20.77
N GLY A 147 9.34 5.95 19.72
CA GLY A 147 10.04 5.91 18.44
C GLY A 147 11.40 5.22 18.50
N ASP A 148 11.65 4.36 19.50
CA ASP A 148 12.91 3.64 19.66
C ASP A 148 13.00 2.35 18.81
N GLY A 149 11.89 1.95 18.21
CA GLY A 149 11.77 0.78 17.33
C GLY A 149 11.34 -0.50 18.05
N GLU A 150 11.30 -0.51 19.37
CA GLU A 150 10.76 -1.58 20.19
C GLU A 150 9.34 -1.22 20.66
N VAL A 151 8.54 -2.22 21.04
CA VAL A 151 7.24 -1.98 21.69
C VAL A 151 7.34 -2.59 23.07
N ASN A 152 7.50 -1.77 24.09
CA ASN A 152 7.75 -2.20 25.45
C ASN A 152 7.12 -1.23 26.48
N ILE A 153 7.41 -1.44 27.76
CA ILE A 153 6.80 -0.65 28.85
C ILE A 153 7.17 0.84 28.78
N SER A 154 8.28 1.19 28.13
CA SER A 154 8.72 2.57 27.95
C SER A 154 7.76 3.35 27.06
N ASP A 155 7.11 2.70 26.09
CA ASP A 155 6.07 3.31 25.26
C ASP A 155 4.81 3.61 26.05
N VAL A 156 4.44 2.72 26.97
CA VAL A 156 3.33 2.96 27.91
C VAL A 156 3.63 4.19 28.75
N VAL A 157 4.88 4.34 29.23
CA VAL A 157 5.32 5.51 29.99
C VAL A 157 5.27 6.78 29.13
N GLU A 158 5.67 6.71 27.86
CA GLU A 158 5.60 7.84 26.93
C GLU A 158 4.15 8.30 26.70
N ILE A 159 3.21 7.36 26.49
CA ILE A 159 1.78 7.67 26.37
C ILE A 159 1.25 8.35 27.65
N VAL A 160 1.62 7.82 28.83
CA VAL A 160 1.22 8.43 30.11
C VAL A 160 1.81 9.84 30.26
N ASN A 161 3.06 10.06 29.87
CA ASN A 161 3.70 11.38 29.88
C ASN A 161 2.98 12.37 28.97
N TYR A 162 2.57 11.95 27.77
CA TYR A 162 1.73 12.75 26.88
C TYR A 162 0.41 13.15 27.56
N ILE A 163 -0.30 12.18 28.16
CA ILE A 163 -1.58 12.42 28.85
C ILE A 163 -1.42 13.42 30.02
N LEU A 164 -0.26 13.38 30.70
CA LEU A 164 0.08 14.32 31.77
C LEU A 164 0.56 15.69 31.27
N GLY A 165 0.65 15.91 29.96
CA GLY A 165 1.10 17.16 29.34
C GLY A 165 2.61 17.37 29.37
N ASN A 166 3.40 16.30 29.53
CA ASN A 166 4.86 16.33 29.53
C ASN A 166 5.47 15.23 28.64
N PRO A 167 5.09 15.13 27.35
CA PRO A 167 5.68 14.16 26.43
C PRO A 167 7.16 14.45 26.17
N SER A 168 7.91 13.42 25.77
CA SER A 168 9.27 13.60 25.26
C SER A 168 9.28 14.19 23.85
N GLU A 169 10.45 14.68 23.41
CA GLU A 169 10.63 15.21 22.05
C GLU A 169 10.48 14.12 20.96
N ASN A 170 10.58 12.85 21.34
CA ASN A 170 10.54 11.71 20.43
C ASN A 170 9.15 11.05 20.35
N LEU A 171 8.14 11.61 21.01
CA LEU A 171 6.79 11.07 20.93
C LEU A 171 6.35 10.90 19.48
N ASN A 172 5.99 9.66 19.14
CA ASN A 172 5.32 9.33 17.91
C ASN A 172 3.81 9.24 18.17
N GLU A 173 3.11 10.36 17.99
CA GLU A 173 1.66 10.44 18.23
C GLU A 173 0.85 9.40 17.43
N MET A 174 1.31 9.08 16.21
CA MET A 174 0.62 8.10 15.38
C MET A 174 0.79 6.67 15.92
N ALA A 175 1.97 6.34 16.46
CA ALA A 175 2.21 5.05 17.11
C ALA A 175 1.56 4.95 18.49
N ALA A 176 1.42 6.10 19.17
CA ALA A 176 0.78 6.22 20.47
C ALA A 176 -0.76 6.07 20.40
N ASP A 177 -1.39 6.38 19.28
CA ASP A 177 -2.83 6.12 19.02
C ASP A 177 -3.04 4.67 18.56
N VAL A 178 -2.93 3.74 19.51
CA VAL A 178 -2.92 2.29 19.22
C VAL A 178 -4.26 1.80 18.67
N ASN A 179 -5.36 2.44 19.05
CA ASN A 179 -6.70 2.04 18.62
C ASN A 179 -7.20 2.79 17.36
N GLY A 180 -6.48 3.84 16.92
CA GLY A 180 -6.76 4.61 15.72
C GLY A 180 -7.99 5.51 15.81
N ASP A 181 -8.42 5.90 17.01
CA ASP A 181 -9.58 6.77 17.22
C ASP A 181 -9.26 8.26 17.08
N GLY A 182 -7.97 8.60 16.93
CA GLY A 182 -7.47 9.94 16.76
C GLY A 182 -7.17 10.67 18.08
N ASN A 183 -7.29 10.02 19.23
CA ASN A 183 -6.97 10.58 20.55
C ASN A 183 -6.04 9.65 21.32
N ILE A 184 -4.95 10.20 21.87
CA ILE A 184 -4.04 9.44 22.73
C ILE A 184 -4.55 9.47 24.18
N THR A 185 -4.95 8.31 24.69
CA THR A 185 -5.57 8.16 26.00
C THR A 185 -5.03 6.95 26.76
N THR A 186 -5.54 6.72 27.97
CA THR A 186 -5.22 5.50 28.73
C THR A 186 -5.65 4.21 28.02
N ALA A 187 -6.60 4.29 27.08
CA ALA A 187 -6.98 3.13 26.28
C ALA A 187 -5.82 2.65 25.40
N ASP A 188 -5.03 3.58 24.88
CA ASP A 188 -3.88 3.29 24.03
C ASP A 188 -2.71 2.73 24.82
N ALA A 189 -2.47 3.27 26.03
CA ALA A 189 -1.52 2.71 26.98
C ALA A 189 -1.83 1.23 27.29
N VAL A 190 -3.12 0.90 27.49
CA VAL A 190 -3.58 -0.50 27.64
C VAL A 190 -3.42 -1.27 26.34
N GLY A 191 -3.64 -0.63 25.18
CA GLY A 191 -3.38 -1.19 23.86
C GLY A 191 -1.93 -1.66 23.71
N VAL A 192 -0.95 -0.84 24.09
CA VAL A 192 0.47 -1.22 24.07
C VAL A 192 0.75 -2.42 24.98
N VAL A 193 0.20 -2.44 26.20
CA VAL A 193 0.33 -3.60 27.09
C VAL A 193 -0.21 -4.87 26.43
N ASN A 194 -1.34 -4.79 25.73
CA ASN A 194 -1.88 -5.93 25.01
C ASN A 194 -0.98 -6.38 23.85
N ILE A 195 -0.29 -5.47 23.17
CA ILE A 195 0.69 -5.82 22.14
C ILE A 195 1.84 -6.59 22.79
N ILE A 196 2.45 -6.05 23.85
CA ILE A 196 3.58 -6.67 24.58
C ILE A 196 3.23 -8.08 25.08
N MET A 197 2.00 -8.28 25.55
CA MET A 197 1.56 -9.56 26.13
C MET A 197 1.23 -10.63 25.08
N ASN A 198 1.08 -10.25 23.81
CA ASN A 198 0.71 -11.14 22.71
C ASN A 198 1.87 -11.38 21.71
N GLU A 199 3.03 -10.75 21.92
CA GLU A 199 4.31 -11.11 21.26
C GLU A 199 4.93 -12.38 21.90
#